data_AF-A0A6P5RGN6-F1
#
_entry.id   AF-A0A6P5RGN6-F1
#
_cell.length_a   1.000
_cell.length_b   1.000
_cell.length_c   1.000
_cell.angle_alpha   90.00
_cell.angle_beta   90.00
_cell.angle_gamma   90.00
#
_symmetry.space_group_name_H-M   'P 1'
#
loop_
_entity.id
_entity.type
_entity.pdbx_description
1 polymer ?
#
loop_
_entity_poly.entity_id
_entity_poly.type
_entity_poly.pdbx_seq_one_letter_code
_entity_poly.pdbx_strand_id
1 'polypeptide(L)'
;FVAPFQAELLDPAVKGTLNVLNSCAKSQSIRRVVLTSSIAAVAYNGKPRTPDVVVDETWFTDADVCKESKLWYVLSKTLAEDAAWKFVKEKGIDMVTINPAMVIGPLLQPTLNTSAAAVLNVIKGNISSLLYLVFLDFNK
;
A
#
# COMPACT_ATOMS: atom_id res chain seq x y z
N PHE A 1 8.58 3.73 -21.21
CA PHE A 1 7.54 4.70 -20.82
C PHE A 1 7.32 4.72 -19.30
N VAL A 2 8.32 5.16 -18.51
CA VAL A 2 8.26 5.22 -17.03
C VAL A 2 7.89 6.62 -16.52
N ALA A 3 8.16 7.65 -17.32
CA ALA A 3 8.01 9.06 -16.96
C ALA A 3 6.63 9.49 -16.40
N PRO A 4 5.46 9.08 -16.95
CA PRO A 4 4.17 9.53 -16.41
C PRO A 4 3.92 8.97 -15.00
N PHE A 5 4.24 7.68 -14.77
CA PHE A 5 4.06 7.06 -13.45
C PHE A 5 4.97 7.66 -12.39
N GLN A 6 6.19 8.06 -12.77
CA GLN A 6 7.09 8.75 -11.85
C GLN A 6 6.44 10.04 -11.32
N ALA A 7 5.97 10.91 -12.21
CA ALA A 7 5.44 12.22 -11.85
C ALA A 7 4.03 12.17 -11.24
N GLU A 8 3.17 11.27 -11.71
CA GLU A 8 1.75 11.22 -11.34
C GLU A 8 1.46 10.30 -10.15
N LEU A 9 2.35 9.35 -9.84
CA LEU A 9 2.09 8.33 -8.83
C LEU A 9 3.21 8.17 -7.80
N LEU A 10 4.47 7.98 -8.23
CA LEU A 10 5.58 7.73 -7.31
C LEU A 10 5.96 9.00 -6.53
N ASP A 11 6.21 10.09 -7.26
CA ASP A 11 6.60 11.37 -6.68
C ASP A 11 5.56 11.91 -5.70
N PRO A 12 4.25 11.97 -6.03
CA PRO A 12 3.25 12.49 -5.11
C PRO A 12 3.12 11.64 -3.85
N ALA A 13 3.25 10.31 -3.95
CA ALA A 13 3.16 9.41 -2.80
C ALA A 13 4.28 9.68 -1.79
N VAL A 14 5.53 9.77 -2.25
CA VAL A 14 6.69 10.07 -1.40
C VAL A 14 6.63 11.50 -0.87
N LYS A 15 6.41 12.49 -1.75
CA LYS A 15 6.36 13.91 -1.38
C LYS A 15 5.25 14.19 -0.37
N GLY A 16 4.05 13.64 -0.58
CA GLY A 16 2.92 13.80 0.33
C GLY A 16 3.21 13.23 1.72
N THR A 17 3.77 12.02 1.76
CA THR A 17 4.15 11.34 3.02
C THR A 17 5.18 12.17 3.79
N LEU A 18 6.26 12.57 3.13
CA LEU A 18 7.31 13.37 3.77
C LEU A 18 6.82 14.77 4.16
N ASN A 19 5.90 15.37 3.41
CA ASN A 19 5.34 16.69 3.76
C ASN A 19 4.60 16.66 5.11
N VAL A 20 3.77 15.63 5.33
CA VAL A 20 3.06 15.45 6.60
C VAL A 20 4.06 15.15 7.72
N LEU A 21 5.00 14.23 7.51
CA LEU A 21 6.01 13.89 8.52
C LEU A 21 6.91 15.08 8.90
N ASN A 22 7.26 15.94 7.93
CA ASN A 22 7.97 17.19 8.20
C ASN A 22 7.16 18.15 9.07
N SER A 23 5.84 18.14 8.95
CA SER A 23 4.96 18.92 9.82
C SER A 23 4.91 18.30 11.22
N CYS A 24 4.86 16.97 11.31
CA CYS A 24 4.90 16.25 12.57
C CYS A 24 6.20 16.50 13.35
N ALA A 25 7.34 16.49 12.65
CA ALA A 25 8.66 16.74 13.23
C ALA A 25 8.81 18.11 13.91
N LYS A 26 7.98 19.09 13.54
CA LYS A 26 7.99 20.45 14.11
C LYS A 26 7.06 20.57 15.33
N SER A 27 6.21 19.59 15.58
CA SER A 27 5.25 19.63 16.68
C SER A 27 5.77 18.89 17.90
N GLN A 28 5.86 19.60 19.03
CA GLN A 28 6.25 19.00 20.31
C GLN A 28 5.12 18.22 20.99
N SER A 29 3.87 18.35 20.53
CA SER A 29 2.71 17.67 21.14
C SER A 29 2.44 16.28 20.55
N ILE A 30 3.00 15.96 19.39
CA ILE A 30 2.82 14.67 18.73
C ILE A 30 3.66 13.63 19.43
N ARG A 31 3.00 12.56 19.89
CA ARG A 31 3.64 11.45 20.60
C ARG A 31 3.93 10.25 19.71
N ARG A 32 3.05 10.00 18.74
CA ARG A 32 3.16 8.89 17.79
C ARG A 32 2.46 9.24 16.49
N VAL A 33 3.04 8.82 15.38
CA VAL A 33 2.42 8.87 14.05
C VAL A 33 1.92 7.47 13.68
N VAL A 34 0.68 7.37 13.20
CA VAL A 34 0.15 6.15 12.59
C VAL A 34 0.04 6.39 11.09
N LEU A 35 0.86 5.70 10.31
CA LEU A 35 0.86 5.81 8.85
C LEU A 35 0.01 4.68 8.25
N THR A 36 -1.04 5.03 7.52
CA THR A 36 -1.78 4.05 6.71
C THR A 36 -0.98 3.71 5.46
N SER A 37 -0.30 2.57 5.51
CA SER A 37 0.40 2.01 4.37
C SER A 37 -0.46 0.95 3.67
N SER A 38 0.13 -0.17 3.23
CA SER A 38 -0.57 -1.25 2.54
C SER A 38 0.26 -2.54 2.55
N ILE A 39 -0.41 -3.70 2.43
CA ILE A 39 0.23 -4.98 2.13
C ILE A 39 1.10 -4.92 0.86
N ALA A 40 0.85 -3.94 -0.02
CA ALA A 40 1.66 -3.65 -1.18
C ALA A 40 3.14 -3.34 -0.85
N ALA A 41 3.44 -2.79 0.33
CA ALA A 41 4.82 -2.55 0.77
C ALA A 41 5.50 -3.79 1.39
N VAL A 42 4.76 -4.90 1.55
CA VAL A 42 5.21 -6.10 2.28
C VAL A 42 5.35 -7.31 1.35
N ALA A 43 4.32 -7.63 0.58
CA ALA A 43 4.15 -8.97 0.01
C ALA A 43 4.86 -9.23 -1.33
N TYR A 44 5.46 -8.24 -1.98
CA TYR A 44 5.91 -8.32 -3.38
C TYR A 44 7.43 -8.39 -3.53
N ASN A 45 8.05 -9.42 -2.97
CA ASN A 45 9.51 -9.61 -2.98
C ASN A 45 10.01 -10.72 -3.93
N GLY A 46 9.18 -11.11 -4.90
CA GLY A 46 9.50 -12.18 -5.86
C GLY A 46 9.33 -13.61 -5.31
N LYS A 47 9.15 -13.81 -4.00
CA LYS A 47 8.85 -15.13 -3.44
C LYS A 47 7.44 -15.59 -3.85
N PRO A 48 7.24 -16.89 -4.12
CA PRO A 48 5.92 -17.43 -4.39
C PRO A 48 5.02 -17.29 -3.15
N ARG A 49 3.74 -16.99 -3.38
CA ARG A 49 2.70 -16.87 -2.35
C ARG A 49 1.67 -18.00 -2.54
N THR A 50 2.05 -19.21 -2.13
CA THR A 50 1.22 -20.43 -2.20
C THR A 50 0.41 -20.62 -0.92
N PRO A 51 -0.58 -21.53 -0.89
CA PRO A 51 -1.42 -21.75 0.31
C PRO A 51 -0.68 -21.97 1.63
N ASP A 52 0.49 -22.61 1.60
CA ASP A 52 1.30 -22.90 2.79
C ASP A 52 2.24 -21.75 3.22
N VAL A 53 2.29 -20.64 2.46
CA VAL A 53 3.19 -19.52 2.73
C VAL A 53 2.52 -18.51 3.64
N VAL A 54 3.15 -18.24 4.79
CA VAL A 54 2.77 -17.15 5.69
C VAL A 54 3.56 -15.89 5.33
N VAL A 55 2.84 -14.83 4.97
CA VAL A 55 3.41 -13.49 4.80
C VAL A 55 3.23 -12.74 6.11
N ASP A 56 4.31 -12.17 6.63
CA ASP A 56 4.35 -11.41 7.88
C ASP A 56 5.18 -10.12 7.73
N GLU A 57 5.36 -9.36 8.82
CA GLU A 57 6.06 -8.09 8.84
C GLU A 57 7.58 -8.20 8.63
N THR A 58 8.13 -9.41 8.53
CA THR A 58 9.53 -9.63 8.12
C THR A 58 9.70 -9.59 6.60
N TRP A 59 8.59 -9.59 5.86
CA TRP A 59 8.58 -9.43 4.42
C TRP A 59 8.56 -7.95 4.04
N PHE A 60 9.39 -7.60 3.07
CA PHE A 60 9.43 -6.26 2.47
C PHE A 60 9.36 -6.42 0.97
N THR A 61 8.50 -5.63 0.32
CA THR A 61 8.38 -5.62 -1.13
C THR A 61 9.71 -5.20 -1.77
N ASP A 62 10.06 -5.86 -2.88
CA ASP A 62 11.20 -5.50 -3.68
C ASP A 62 10.78 -4.49 -4.76
N ALA A 63 11.37 -3.29 -4.69
CA ALA A 63 11.08 -2.20 -5.61
C ALA A 63 11.47 -2.52 -7.07
N ASP A 64 12.54 -3.26 -7.28
CA ASP A 64 13.01 -3.64 -8.63
C ASP A 64 12.08 -4.67 -9.25
N VAL A 65 11.66 -5.68 -8.49
CA VAL A 65 10.62 -6.64 -8.91
C VAL A 65 9.34 -5.90 -9.34
N CYS A 66 8.93 -4.89 -8.57
CA CYS A 66 7.75 -4.09 -8.89
C CYS A 66 7.93 -3.25 -10.15
N LYS A 67 9.13 -2.70 -10.37
CA LYS A 67 9.45 -1.88 -11.55
C LYS A 67 9.50 -2.73 -12.82
N GLU A 68 10.14 -3.89 -12.77
CA GLU A 68 10.21 -4.84 -13.89
C GLU A 68 8.82 -5.34 -14.27
N SER A 69 7.99 -5.65 -13.27
CA SER A 69 6.61 -6.11 -13.44
C SER A 69 5.60 -4.97 -13.71
N LYS A 70 6.06 -3.71 -13.78
CA LYS A 70 5.23 -2.51 -13.98
C LYS A 70 4.10 -2.35 -12.96
N LEU A 71 4.31 -2.81 -11.72
CA LEU A 71 3.39 -2.69 -10.58
C LEU A 71 3.52 -1.32 -9.92
N TRP A 72 3.19 -0.25 -10.65
CA TRP A 72 3.49 1.13 -10.26
C TRP A 72 2.84 1.58 -8.93
N TYR A 73 1.61 1.12 -8.64
CA TYR A 73 0.97 1.40 -7.35
C TYR A 73 1.67 0.70 -6.19
N VAL A 74 2.10 -0.54 -6.39
CA VAL A 74 2.83 -1.32 -5.39
C VAL A 74 4.18 -0.65 -5.10
N LEU A 75 4.87 -0.23 -6.16
CA LEU A 75 6.10 0.53 -6.06
C LEU A 75 5.89 1.86 -5.32
N SER A 76 4.81 2.60 -5.61
CA SER A 76 4.56 3.90 -4.95
C SER A 76 4.35 3.75 -3.44
N LYS A 77 3.62 2.71 -3.02
CA LYS A 77 3.41 2.40 -1.60
C LYS A 77 4.69 1.96 -0.90
N THR A 78 5.50 1.13 -1.57
CA THR A 78 6.80 0.67 -1.06
C THR A 78 7.75 1.85 -0.84
N LEU A 79 7.97 2.67 -1.86
CA LEU A 79 8.87 3.83 -1.77
C LEU A 79 8.42 4.87 -0.75
N ALA A 80 7.10 5.07 -0.61
CA ALA A 80 6.56 6.01 0.38
C ALA A 80 6.77 5.51 1.83
N GLU A 81 6.57 4.22 2.09
CA GLU A 81 6.80 3.63 3.41
C GLU A 81 8.30 3.59 3.77
N ASP A 82 9.18 3.22 2.82
CA ASP A 82 10.63 3.25 3.03
C ASP A 82 11.13 4.67 3.36
N ALA A 83 10.65 5.66 2.60
CA ALA A 83 10.98 7.06 2.86
C ALA A 83 10.48 7.52 4.23
N ALA A 84 9.28 7.08 4.64
CA ALA A 84 8.73 7.38 5.96
C ALA A 84 9.61 6.80 7.08
N TRP A 85 9.94 5.50 7.01
CA TRP A 85 10.77 4.84 8.02
C TRP A 85 12.16 5.46 8.14
N LYS A 86 12.79 5.79 7.00
CA LYS A 86 14.07 6.51 7.00
C LYS A 86 13.94 7.88 7.69
N PHE A 87 12.92 8.66 7.33
CA PHE A 87 12.71 9.99 7.89
C PHE A 87 12.49 9.96 9.40
N VAL A 88 11.59 9.11 9.89
CA VAL A 88 11.25 9.07 11.33
C VAL A 88 12.41 8.55 12.18
N LYS A 89 13.23 7.63 11.64
CA LYS A 89 14.46 7.17 12.29
C LYS A 89 15.47 8.30 12.44
N GLU A 90 15.67 9.10 11.39
CA GLU A 90 16.57 10.26 11.43
C GLU A 90 16.07 11.37 12.38
N LYS A 91 14.75 11.51 12.54
CA LYS A 91 14.12 12.54 13.39
C LYS A 91 13.77 12.08 14.80
N GLY A 92 13.95 10.81 15.13
CA GLY A 92 13.56 10.26 16.43
C GLY A 92 12.05 10.30 16.67
N ILE A 93 11.24 10.15 15.63
CA ILE A 93 9.76 10.14 15.72
C ILE A 93 9.30 8.70 15.95
N ASP A 94 8.45 8.48 16.95
CA ASP A 94 7.72 7.22 17.13
C ASP A 94 6.65 7.10 16.03
N MET A 95 6.78 6.09 15.18
CA MET A 95 5.85 5.79 14.10
C MET A 95 5.51 4.30 14.09
N VAL A 96 4.25 4.01 13.77
CA VAL A 96 3.78 2.68 13.41
C VAL A 96 3.05 2.73 12.07
N THR A 97 3.10 1.64 11.32
CA THR A 97 2.37 1.48 10.06
C THR A 97 1.23 0.48 10.24
N ILE A 98 0.15 0.70 9.50
CA ILE A 98 -0.91 -0.29 9.31
C ILE A 98 -0.93 -0.63 7.82
N ASN A 99 -0.82 -1.93 7.50
CA ASN A 99 -0.61 -2.41 6.12
C ASN A 99 -1.81 -3.24 5.64
N PRO A 100 -2.98 -2.63 5.37
CA PRO A 100 -4.16 -3.36 4.94
C PRO A 100 -4.02 -3.91 3.51
N ALA A 101 -4.79 -4.95 3.23
CA ALA A 101 -5.10 -5.43 1.88
C ALA A 101 -6.33 -4.71 1.32
N MET A 102 -7.28 -5.42 0.72
CA MET A 102 -8.55 -4.81 0.35
C MET A 102 -9.38 -4.44 1.57
N VAL A 103 -9.90 -3.21 1.59
CA VAL A 103 -10.71 -2.69 2.68
C VAL A 103 -12.17 -2.58 2.24
N ILE A 104 -12.98 -3.51 2.71
CA ILE A 104 -14.44 -3.59 2.49
C ILE A 104 -15.18 -3.39 3.82
N GLY A 105 -16.47 -3.04 3.75
CA GLY A 105 -17.31 -2.84 4.92
C GLY A 105 -18.45 -1.86 4.67
N PRO A 106 -19.17 -1.45 5.73
CA PRO A 106 -20.22 -0.44 5.63
C PRO A 106 -19.71 0.87 5.03
N LEU A 107 -20.48 1.45 4.11
CA LEU A 107 -20.15 2.73 3.49
C LEU A 107 -20.71 3.89 4.32
N LEU A 108 -19.86 4.88 4.60
CA LEU A 108 -20.27 6.12 5.28
C LEU A 108 -20.73 7.22 4.31
N GLN A 109 -20.54 7.02 3.01
CA GLN A 109 -20.86 7.96 1.94
C GLN A 109 -21.33 7.21 0.69
N PRO A 110 -22.12 7.83 -0.21
CA PRO A 110 -22.64 7.18 -1.43
C PRO A 110 -21.59 7.10 -2.55
N THR A 111 -20.32 6.90 -2.21
CA THR A 111 -19.21 6.73 -3.14
C THR A 111 -18.43 5.46 -2.80
N LEU A 112 -17.99 4.75 -3.83
CA LEU A 112 -17.26 3.49 -3.67
C LEU A 112 -15.75 3.76 -3.66
N ASN A 113 -15.03 3.10 -2.76
CA ASN A 113 -13.60 2.91 -2.93
C ASN A 113 -13.35 1.76 -3.92
N THR A 114 -12.09 1.59 -4.34
CA THR A 114 -11.70 0.53 -5.28
C THR A 114 -12.10 -0.88 -4.82
N SER A 115 -11.94 -1.17 -3.51
CA SER A 115 -12.23 -2.49 -2.95
C SER A 115 -13.73 -2.82 -2.96
N ALA A 116 -14.60 -1.90 -2.53
CA ALA A 116 -16.05 -2.07 -2.57
C ALA A 116 -16.57 -2.10 -4.02
N ALA A 117 -15.96 -1.33 -4.93
CA ALA A 117 -16.29 -1.38 -6.35
C ALA A 117 -15.97 -2.75 -6.95
N ALA A 118 -14.86 -3.40 -6.57
CA ALA A 118 -14.53 -4.75 -7.01
C ALA A 118 -15.62 -5.76 -6.58
N VAL A 119 -16.07 -5.69 -5.33
CA VAL A 119 -17.18 -6.53 -4.82
C VAL A 119 -18.47 -6.27 -5.60
N LEU A 120 -18.83 -4.99 -5.80
CA LEU A 120 -20.03 -4.63 -6.56
C LEU A 120 -19.98 -5.15 -8.00
N ASN A 121 -18.83 -5.06 -8.66
CA ASN A 121 -18.65 -5.54 -10.03
C ASN A 121 -18.92 -7.04 -10.14
N VAL A 122 -18.50 -7.82 -9.14
CA VAL A 122 -18.80 -9.25 -9.08
C VAL A 122 -20.29 -9.51 -8.90
N ILE A 123 -20.96 -8.78 -7.99
CA ILE A 123 -22.41 -8.88 -7.79
C ILE A 123 -23.17 -8.54 -9.09
N LYS A 124 -22.67 -7.59 -9.87
CA LYS A 124 -23.23 -7.20 -11.18
C LYS A 124 -22.90 -8.18 -12.33
N GLY A 125 -22.23 -9.30 -12.04
CA GLY A 125 -21.88 -10.31 -13.05
C GLY A 125 -20.69 -9.95 -13.93
N ASN A 126 -19.87 -8.96 -13.56
CA ASN A 126 -18.63 -8.66 -14.28
C ASN A 126 -17.50 -9.61 -13.83
N ILE A 127 -17.40 -10.74 -14.52
CA ILE A 127 -16.48 -11.86 -14.22
C ILE A 127 -15.00 -11.44 -14.33
N SER A 128 -14.66 -10.38 -15.09
CA SER A 128 -13.27 -9.88 -15.15
C SER A 128 -12.78 -9.35 -13.80
N SER A 129 -13.69 -8.87 -12.94
CA SER A 129 -13.38 -8.44 -11.57
C SER A 129 -13.30 -9.62 -10.57
N LEU A 130 -13.81 -10.80 -10.95
CA LEU A 130 -13.76 -12.00 -10.11
C LEU A 130 -12.32 -12.51 -9.96
N LEU A 131 -11.52 -12.45 -11.02
CA LEU A 131 -10.09 -12.82 -10.97
C LEU A 131 -9.33 -11.99 -9.92
N TYR A 132 -9.64 -10.71 -9.77
CA TYR A 132 -9.05 -9.84 -8.75
C TYR A 132 -9.41 -10.22 -7.31
N LEU A 133 -10.59 -10.79 -7.08
CA LEU A 133 -11.03 -11.26 -5.76
C LEU A 133 -10.49 -12.65 -5.43
N VAL A 134 -10.44 -13.56 -6.42
CA VAL A 134 -9.99 -14.95 -6.20
C VAL A 134 -8.51 -15.04 -5.84
N PHE A 135 -7.66 -14.11 -6.29
CA PHE A 135 -6.25 -14.06 -5.84
C PHE A 135 -6.07 -13.70 -4.35
N LEU A 136 -7.13 -13.26 -3.65
CA LEU A 136 -7.11 -12.99 -2.21
C LEU A 136 -7.73 -14.12 -1.39
N ASP A 137 -8.47 -15.03 -2.03
CA ASP A 137 -8.96 -16.25 -1.41
C ASP A 137 -7.83 -17.30 -1.47
N PHE A 138 -6.88 -17.16 -0.56
CA PHE A 138 -6.03 -18.29 -0.18
C PHE A 138 -6.95 -19.40 0.35
N ASN A 139 -7.11 -20.45 -0.45
CA ASN A 139 -7.78 -21.74 -0.22
C ASN A 139 -9.15 -21.93 -0.89
N LYS A 140 -9.10 -22.63 -2.03
CA LYS A 140 -9.33 -24.08 -2.00
C LYS A 140 -8.27 -24.82 -2.79
#